data_AF-A0A673J8A9-F1
#
_entry.id   AF-A0A673J8A9-F1
#
_cell.length_a   1.000
_cell.length_b   1.000
_cell.length_c   1.000
_cell.angle_alpha   90.00
_cell.angle_beta   90.00
_cell.angle_gamma   90.00
#
_symmetry.space_group_name_H-M   'P 1'
#
loop_
_entity.id
_entity.type
_entity.pdbx_description
1 polymer ?
#
loop_
_entity_poly.entity_id
_entity_poly.type
_entity_poly.pdbx_seq_one_letter_code
_entity_poly.pdbx_strand_id
1 'polypeptide(L)'
;MMGVGADNKTESTSSKFTLQQLEEKEEVELGNAEAMRPAKDDHQSAEPRETWGRRLEFVLASVGYAVGLGNVWRFPYLCYRSGGGAFLIPYLIMLFLCGIPLLFMEFTVGQYTRLGPVHSLAKICPLFKGVGLATVVISYVLCTYYNVLMTWALYYLLHSFSPSLPWQSCNNTWNAVGNCSTGFPGNATHLKSASQQFFDHKVLEMTTGIEHAGGIRWELFGLLVLAWAIVYFCIFKGVKSTGKVVYFTATFPYFILFALLVNNVQLPGARDGILFFLMPNWSKLLEVQVWVNAAAQIFNSIGISFGSMISMASYNKFNNNILRDTYIVSLANSATSIVAGFVIFSAIGYMAHIHNLPVDDIATDGPGLVFVVYPEVFSTMPVSQLWAPLFFIMLLCLGLDSQFAMVEVAVTFIMDGFGKKVLQVFKRKELIVLAVCSVGFLLGIPHITRGGIYVFQLMDHYTAVVSLMFLAFFEVLAITLIFGVRRLSIMLENMLGKKPNLFFRVCWQFLSPMLVLGILISSIVQYTPARYGKSYTYPLWAEVVGWFISLVSIIWIPLGALHELWTTEGSLLQRLKKSITPTIDLESVSEKPSGESIALFAAA
;
A
#
# COMPACT_ATOMS: atom_id res chain seq x y z
N MET A 1 -107.76 41.63 13.91
CA MET A 1 -108.51 40.54 13.27
C MET A 1 -107.57 39.34 13.20
N MET A 2 -107.88 38.32 14.01
CA MET A 2 -107.47 36.89 14.02
C MET A 2 -106.14 36.41 13.41
N GLY A 3 -105.43 35.54 14.17
CA GLY A 3 -104.63 34.43 13.63
C GLY A 3 -103.34 34.10 14.38
N VAL A 4 -103.39 33.08 15.26
CA VAL A 4 -102.26 32.44 15.96
C VAL A 4 -102.02 31.05 15.36
N GLY A 5 -100.76 30.60 15.33
CA GLY A 5 -100.30 29.22 15.06
C GLY A 5 -99.39 29.17 13.81
N ALA A 6 -98.06 29.23 13.89
CA ALA A 6 -97.09 28.31 14.48
C ALA A 6 -96.99 26.95 13.74
N ASP A 7 -95.73 26.54 13.53
CA ASP A 7 -95.23 25.26 13.01
C ASP A 7 -95.19 25.07 11.48
N ASN A 8 -94.16 24.48 10.86
CA ASN A 8 -92.79 24.09 11.24
C ASN A 8 -92.14 23.51 9.96
N LYS A 9 -90.83 23.24 10.05
CA LYS A 9 -90.03 22.28 9.27
C LYS A 9 -89.40 22.76 7.96
N THR A 10 -88.13 23.19 8.01
CA THR A 10 -86.87 22.39 8.09
C THR A 10 -86.50 21.76 6.75
N GLU A 11 -85.61 22.43 6.00
CA GLU A 11 -84.74 21.72 5.03
C GLU A 11 -83.46 22.46 4.60
N SER A 12 -83.22 23.73 4.99
CA SER A 12 -82.02 24.45 4.49
C SER A 12 -80.77 24.39 5.38
N THR A 13 -80.88 23.87 6.61
CA THR A 13 -79.72 23.75 7.53
C THR A 13 -78.98 22.43 7.39
N SER A 14 -79.65 21.34 6.96
CA SER A 14 -79.01 20.04 6.77
C SER A 14 -78.06 20.04 5.57
N SER A 15 -78.45 20.68 4.45
CA SER A 15 -77.59 20.77 3.25
C SER A 15 -76.32 21.58 3.49
N LYS A 16 -76.39 22.70 4.23
CA LYS A 16 -75.20 23.51 4.56
C LYS A 16 -74.28 22.84 5.58
N PHE A 17 -74.84 22.12 6.55
CA PHE A 17 -74.05 21.34 7.50
C PHE A 17 -73.39 20.11 6.84
N THR A 18 -74.08 19.48 5.87
CA THR A 18 -73.54 18.36 5.10
C THR A 18 -72.46 18.84 4.11
N LEU A 19 -72.63 20.01 3.48
CA LEU A 19 -71.60 20.62 2.62
C LEU A 19 -70.38 21.07 3.43
N GLN A 20 -70.56 21.68 4.61
CA GLN A 20 -69.44 22.02 5.48
C GLN A 20 -68.73 20.77 6.03
N GLN A 21 -69.45 19.69 6.33
CA GLN A 21 -68.83 18.42 6.74
C GLN A 21 -68.16 17.66 5.59
N LEU A 22 -68.59 17.88 4.34
CA LEU A 22 -67.94 17.36 3.15
C LEU A 22 -66.70 18.20 2.79
N GLU A 23 -66.73 19.52 2.96
CA GLU A 23 -65.57 20.41 2.81
C GLU A 23 -64.55 20.20 3.95
N GLU A 24 -64.96 19.97 5.19
CA GLU A 24 -64.06 19.59 6.29
C GLU A 24 -63.48 18.18 6.08
N LYS A 25 -64.24 17.24 5.50
CA LYS A 25 -63.70 15.92 5.12
C LYS A 25 -62.74 16.00 3.95
N GLU A 26 -63.02 16.84 2.94
CA GLU A 26 -62.10 17.08 1.84
C GLU A 26 -60.85 17.84 2.31
N GLU A 27 -60.94 18.83 3.21
CA GLU A 27 -59.75 19.51 3.77
C GLU A 27 -58.94 18.59 4.70
N VAL A 28 -59.57 17.68 5.45
CA VAL A 28 -58.86 16.68 6.26
C VAL A 28 -58.27 15.56 5.39
N GLU A 29 -58.91 15.17 4.27
CA GLU A 29 -58.34 14.23 3.29
C GLU A 29 -57.27 14.89 2.40
N LEU A 30 -57.37 16.18 2.06
CA LEU A 30 -56.33 16.92 1.33
C LEU A 30 -55.13 17.25 2.25
N GLY A 31 -55.40 17.55 3.52
CA GLY A 31 -54.37 17.70 4.56
C GLY A 31 -53.66 16.40 4.92
N ASN A 32 -54.37 15.26 4.89
CA ASN A 32 -53.76 13.94 5.04
C ASN A 32 -53.12 13.41 3.75
N ALA A 33 -53.55 13.86 2.56
CA ALA A 33 -52.89 13.57 1.29
C ALA A 33 -51.58 14.37 1.12
N GLU A 34 -51.47 15.55 1.72
CA GLU A 34 -50.19 16.27 1.83
C GLU A 34 -49.30 15.77 2.99
N ALA A 35 -49.87 15.06 3.96
CA ALA A 35 -49.12 14.38 5.04
C ALA A 35 -48.70 12.93 4.70
N MET A 36 -49.13 12.40 3.55
CA MET A 36 -48.68 11.11 2.99
C MET A 36 -48.02 11.33 1.63
N ARG A 37 -47.06 12.25 1.56
CA ARG A 37 -45.94 12.01 0.67
C ARG A 37 -45.37 10.65 1.08
N PRO A 38 -45.10 9.70 0.17
CA PRO A 38 -44.30 8.55 0.56
C PRO A 38 -43.12 9.13 1.31
N ALA A 39 -42.93 8.72 2.56
CA ALA A 39 -41.70 8.98 3.28
C ALA A 39 -40.64 8.71 2.23
N LYS A 40 -39.93 9.77 1.78
CA LYS A 40 -38.84 9.59 0.84
C LYS A 40 -38.04 8.50 1.51
N ASP A 41 -38.03 7.31 0.90
CA ASP A 41 -37.11 6.29 1.30
C ASP A 41 -35.80 7.03 1.35
N ASP A 42 -35.27 7.15 2.56
CA ASP A 42 -33.95 7.71 2.79
C ASP A 42 -32.95 6.61 2.34
N HIS A 43 -33.17 6.06 1.14
CA HIS A 43 -32.14 5.86 0.13
C HIS A 43 -31.47 7.23 -0.09
N GLN A 44 -30.74 7.62 0.96
CA GLN A 44 -29.72 8.63 0.97
C GLN A 44 -28.91 8.34 -0.27
N SER A 45 -29.09 9.16 -1.30
CA SER A 45 -28.17 9.23 -2.40
C SER A 45 -26.86 9.71 -1.80
N ALA A 46 -26.08 8.75 -1.26
CA ALA A 46 -24.68 8.95 -0.97
C ALA A 46 -24.11 9.59 -2.24
N GLU A 47 -23.46 10.74 -2.09
CA GLU A 47 -22.87 11.42 -3.23
C GLU A 47 -22.09 10.38 -4.04
N PRO A 48 -22.30 10.35 -5.37
CA PRO A 48 -21.70 9.32 -6.20
C PRO A 48 -20.19 9.37 -6.00
N ARG A 49 -19.63 8.27 -5.48
CA ARG A 49 -18.19 8.17 -5.21
C ARG A 49 -17.41 8.57 -6.46
N GLU A 50 -16.40 9.41 -6.24
CA GLU A 50 -15.50 9.88 -7.29
C GLU A 50 -14.94 8.72 -8.12
N THR A 51 -14.60 8.98 -9.37
CA THR A 51 -13.94 7.99 -10.23
C THR A 51 -12.69 8.58 -10.86
N TRP A 52 -11.75 7.70 -11.22
CA TRP A 52 -10.64 8.06 -12.10
C TRP A 52 -11.16 8.76 -13.37
N GLY A 53 -10.44 9.79 -13.83
CA GLY A 53 -10.79 10.50 -15.06
C GLY A 53 -10.60 9.63 -16.29
N ARG A 54 -9.53 8.84 -16.33
CA ARG A 54 -9.26 7.84 -17.38
C ARG A 54 -8.78 6.54 -16.75
N ARG A 55 -9.01 5.41 -17.42
CA ARG A 55 -8.49 4.10 -16.99
C ARG A 55 -6.96 4.11 -16.82
N LEU A 56 -6.25 4.81 -17.70
CA LEU A 56 -4.80 4.90 -17.63
C LEU A 56 -4.33 5.54 -16.31
N GLU A 57 -5.10 6.46 -15.72
CA GLU A 57 -4.77 7.08 -14.43
C GLU A 57 -4.79 6.05 -13.30
N PHE A 58 -5.79 5.16 -13.27
CA PHE A 58 -5.83 4.03 -12.34
C PHE A 58 -4.64 3.07 -12.52
N VAL A 59 -4.35 2.70 -13.77
CA VAL A 59 -3.26 1.76 -14.08
C VAL A 59 -1.91 2.36 -13.70
N LEU A 60 -1.64 3.62 -14.06
CA LEU A 60 -0.39 4.30 -13.71
C LEU A 60 -0.27 4.52 -12.20
N ALA A 61 -1.36 4.88 -11.51
CA ALA A 61 -1.34 4.98 -10.05
C ALA A 61 -1.05 3.62 -9.39
N SER A 62 -1.63 2.54 -9.89
CA SER A 62 -1.39 1.19 -9.38
C SER A 62 0.02 0.69 -9.70
N VAL A 63 0.55 0.99 -10.90
CA VAL A 63 1.94 0.71 -11.27
C VAL A 63 2.90 1.52 -10.41
N GLY A 64 2.69 2.82 -10.24
CA GLY A 64 3.54 3.68 -9.41
C GLY A 64 3.53 3.28 -7.94
N TYR A 65 2.39 2.80 -7.42
CA TYR A 65 2.34 2.25 -6.06
C TYR A 65 3.12 0.93 -5.94
N ALA A 66 2.97 0.01 -6.90
CA ALA A 66 3.70 -1.26 -6.90
C ALA A 66 5.22 -1.08 -7.17
N VAL A 67 5.58 -0.09 -7.98
CA VAL A 67 6.95 0.22 -8.35
C VAL A 67 7.49 1.29 -7.39
N GLY A 68 8.04 0.83 -6.27
CA GLY A 68 8.60 1.68 -5.23
C GLY A 68 10.12 1.53 -5.07
N LEU A 69 10.64 2.04 -3.96
CA LEU A 69 12.06 1.91 -3.61
C LEU A 69 12.49 0.44 -3.50
N GLY A 70 11.58 -0.44 -3.07
CA GLY A 70 11.77 -1.90 -2.98
C GLY A 70 12.30 -2.55 -4.25
N ASN A 71 11.89 -2.06 -5.42
CA ASN A 71 12.32 -2.57 -6.72
C ASN A 71 13.78 -2.23 -7.02
N VAL A 72 14.27 -1.10 -6.52
CA VAL A 72 15.62 -0.59 -6.78
C VAL A 72 16.60 -1.13 -5.75
N TRP A 73 16.25 -1.15 -4.46
CA TRP A 73 17.24 -1.45 -3.41
C TRP A 73 17.19 -2.86 -2.81
N ARG A 74 16.04 -3.54 -2.88
CA ARG A 74 15.77 -4.78 -2.14
C ARG A 74 15.72 -5.97 -3.08
N PHE A 75 15.00 -5.85 -4.20
CA PHE A 75 14.96 -6.92 -5.19
C PHE A 75 16.36 -7.30 -5.72
N PRO A 76 17.22 -6.36 -6.16
CA PRO A 76 18.52 -6.73 -6.69
C PRO A 76 19.39 -7.43 -5.63
N TYR A 77 19.40 -6.88 -4.41
CA TYR A 77 20.10 -7.48 -3.28
C TYR A 77 19.59 -8.89 -2.95
N LEU A 78 18.27 -9.08 -2.85
CA LEU A 78 17.66 -10.39 -2.60
C LEU A 78 17.98 -11.39 -3.71
N CYS A 79 17.95 -10.96 -4.97
CA CYS A 79 18.25 -11.81 -6.11
C CYS A 79 19.67 -12.37 -6.00
N TYR A 80 20.66 -11.49 -5.80
CA TYR A 80 22.04 -11.91 -5.57
C TYR A 80 22.17 -12.83 -4.35
N ARG A 81 21.74 -12.38 -3.16
CA ARG A 81 21.90 -13.12 -1.90
C ARG A 81 21.21 -14.49 -1.90
N SER A 82 20.15 -14.63 -2.69
CA SER A 82 19.31 -15.83 -2.76
C SER A 82 19.64 -16.72 -3.96
N GLY A 83 20.85 -16.59 -4.54
CA GLY A 83 21.36 -17.48 -5.58
C GLY A 83 21.44 -16.88 -6.99
N GLY A 84 21.53 -15.56 -7.10
CA GLY A 84 21.64 -14.84 -8.37
C GLY A 84 20.46 -15.13 -9.30
N GLY A 85 20.74 -15.49 -10.55
CA GLY A 85 19.70 -15.79 -11.54
C GLY A 85 18.79 -16.97 -11.16
N ALA A 86 19.23 -17.88 -10.28
CA ALA A 86 18.38 -18.96 -9.79
C ALA A 86 17.17 -18.43 -9.01
N PHE A 87 17.31 -17.30 -8.29
CA PHE A 87 16.24 -16.67 -7.52
C PHE A 87 15.04 -16.22 -8.39
N LEU A 88 15.25 -15.98 -9.68
CA LEU A 88 14.17 -15.60 -10.59
C LEU A 88 13.11 -16.71 -10.72
N ILE A 89 13.50 -17.98 -10.52
CA ILE A 89 12.57 -19.12 -10.56
C ILE A 89 11.54 -19.04 -9.42
N PRO A 90 11.93 -19.06 -8.12
CA PRO A 90 10.97 -18.93 -7.03
C PRO A 90 10.23 -17.59 -7.06
N TYR A 91 10.90 -16.50 -7.47
CA TYR A 91 10.26 -15.19 -7.62
C TYR A 91 9.11 -15.20 -8.65
N LEU A 92 9.35 -15.73 -9.85
CA LEU A 92 8.31 -15.81 -10.90
C LEU A 92 7.22 -16.81 -10.54
N ILE A 93 7.56 -17.94 -9.90
CA ILE A 93 6.55 -18.89 -9.41
C ILE A 93 5.63 -18.22 -8.38
N MET A 94 6.20 -17.49 -7.40
CA MET A 94 5.41 -16.75 -6.41
C MET A 94 4.60 -15.62 -7.04
N LEU A 95 5.11 -14.96 -8.08
CA LEU A 95 4.36 -13.97 -8.86
C LEU A 95 3.11 -14.59 -9.50
N PHE A 96 3.24 -15.73 -10.18
CA PHE A 96 2.12 -16.36 -10.88
C PHE A 96 1.13 -17.05 -9.93
N LEU A 97 1.60 -17.70 -8.85
CA LEU A 97 0.75 -18.49 -7.94
C LEU A 97 0.12 -17.67 -6.80
N CYS A 98 0.77 -16.57 -6.40
CA CYS A 98 0.30 -15.71 -5.31
C CYS A 98 0.10 -14.26 -5.78
N GLY A 99 1.13 -13.64 -6.36
CA GLY A 99 1.11 -12.21 -6.67
C GLY A 99 -0.06 -11.77 -7.55
N ILE A 100 -0.14 -12.34 -8.75
CA ILE A 100 -1.19 -12.04 -9.74
C ILE A 100 -2.59 -12.45 -9.22
N PRO A 101 -2.80 -13.68 -8.67
CA PRO A 101 -4.10 -14.05 -8.12
C PRO A 101 -4.56 -13.14 -6.98
N LEU A 102 -3.71 -12.83 -6.01
CA LEU A 102 -4.10 -12.03 -4.85
C LEU A 102 -4.32 -10.56 -5.21
N LEU A 103 -3.53 -9.99 -6.13
CA LEU A 103 -3.82 -8.67 -6.67
C LEU A 103 -5.17 -8.63 -7.39
N PHE A 104 -5.47 -9.67 -8.19
CA PHE A 104 -6.77 -9.77 -8.87
C PHE A 104 -7.93 -9.87 -7.86
N MET A 105 -7.73 -10.57 -6.75
CA MET A 105 -8.69 -10.63 -5.64
C MET A 105 -8.92 -9.26 -5.02
N GLU A 106 -7.88 -8.51 -4.66
CA GLU A 106 -8.02 -7.17 -4.07
C GLU A 106 -8.71 -6.19 -5.02
N PHE A 107 -8.35 -6.18 -6.31
CA PHE A 107 -9.04 -5.37 -7.31
C PHE A 107 -10.51 -5.74 -7.46
N THR A 108 -10.84 -7.04 -7.38
CA THR A 108 -12.22 -7.51 -7.42
C THR A 108 -13.01 -6.98 -6.23
N VAL A 109 -12.47 -7.12 -5.02
CA VAL A 109 -13.11 -6.66 -3.78
C VAL A 109 -13.30 -5.14 -3.79
N GLY A 110 -12.25 -4.39 -4.14
CA GLY A 110 -12.31 -2.93 -4.21
C GLY A 110 -13.33 -2.44 -5.24
N GLN A 111 -13.25 -2.91 -6.48
CA GLN A 111 -14.13 -2.45 -7.57
C GLN A 111 -15.59 -2.84 -7.36
N TYR A 112 -15.87 -4.05 -6.87
CA TYR A 112 -17.23 -4.51 -6.64
C TYR A 112 -17.90 -3.77 -5.49
N THR A 113 -17.21 -3.67 -4.35
CA THR A 113 -17.79 -3.07 -3.14
C THR A 113 -17.84 -1.55 -3.21
N ARG A 114 -16.96 -0.93 -4.00
CA ARG A 114 -16.75 0.53 -4.06
C ARG A 114 -16.56 1.12 -2.66
N LEU A 115 -15.80 0.41 -1.81
CA LEU A 115 -15.47 0.77 -0.44
C LEU A 115 -13.99 0.49 -0.16
N GLY A 116 -13.43 1.19 0.82
CA GLY A 116 -12.09 0.92 1.36
C GLY A 116 -12.03 -0.39 2.15
N PRO A 117 -10.82 -0.83 2.55
CA PRO A 117 -10.56 -2.16 3.10
C PRO A 117 -11.39 -2.53 4.33
N VAL A 118 -11.64 -1.59 5.25
CA VAL A 118 -12.43 -1.84 6.47
C VAL A 118 -13.88 -2.17 6.13
N HIS A 119 -14.51 -1.33 5.32
CA HIS A 119 -15.93 -1.46 5.00
C HIS A 119 -16.18 -2.58 3.97
N SER A 120 -15.25 -2.82 3.05
CA SER A 120 -15.34 -3.95 2.12
C SER A 120 -15.26 -5.28 2.87
N LEU A 121 -14.31 -5.44 3.80
CA LEU A 121 -14.21 -6.65 4.63
C LEU A 121 -15.38 -6.78 5.60
N ALA A 122 -15.89 -5.69 6.17
CA ALA A 122 -17.10 -5.74 7.00
C ALA A 122 -18.33 -6.25 6.23
N LYS A 123 -18.42 -5.96 4.92
CA LYS A 123 -19.50 -6.47 4.07
C LYS A 123 -19.29 -7.92 3.61
N ILE A 124 -18.03 -8.31 3.37
CA ILE A 124 -17.66 -9.66 2.91
C ILE A 124 -17.69 -10.67 4.06
N CYS A 125 -17.09 -10.32 5.19
CA CYS A 125 -17.03 -11.13 6.40
C CYS A 125 -16.94 -10.22 7.64
N PRO A 126 -18.08 -9.86 8.26
CA PRO A 126 -18.12 -8.97 9.43
C PRO A 126 -17.15 -9.35 10.55
N LEU A 127 -16.95 -10.65 10.81
CA LEU A 127 -16.01 -11.17 11.81
C LEU A 127 -14.57 -10.67 11.57
N PHE A 128 -14.16 -10.53 10.32
CA PHE A 128 -12.82 -10.10 9.92
C PHE A 128 -12.75 -8.62 9.54
N LYS A 129 -13.74 -7.79 9.89
CA LYS A 129 -13.65 -6.33 9.71
C LYS A 129 -12.40 -5.71 10.34
N GLY A 130 -11.91 -6.33 11.42
CA GLY A 130 -10.67 -5.97 12.10
C GLY A 130 -9.43 -6.08 11.23
N VAL A 131 -9.41 -6.99 10.25
CA VAL A 131 -8.31 -7.13 9.28
C VAL A 131 -8.21 -5.86 8.42
N GLY A 132 -9.34 -5.34 7.95
CA GLY A 132 -9.34 -4.11 7.18
C GLY A 132 -8.85 -2.91 8.00
N LEU A 133 -9.20 -2.84 9.29
CA LEU A 133 -8.68 -1.76 10.14
C LEU A 133 -7.17 -1.92 10.38
N ALA A 134 -6.72 -3.15 10.57
CA ALA A 134 -5.32 -3.48 10.69
C ALA A 134 -4.51 -3.11 9.44
N THR A 135 -5.06 -3.29 8.23
CA THR A 135 -4.43 -2.85 6.96
C THR A 135 -4.38 -1.32 6.83
N VAL A 136 -5.37 -0.59 7.34
CA VAL A 136 -5.30 0.89 7.41
C VAL A 136 -4.18 1.34 8.35
N VAL A 137 -4.11 0.74 9.55
CA VAL A 137 -3.11 1.12 10.56
C VAL A 137 -1.69 0.80 10.08
N ILE A 138 -1.45 -0.40 9.54
CA ILE A 138 -0.12 -0.75 9.03
C ILE A 138 0.31 0.19 7.89
N SER A 139 -0.57 0.48 6.94
CA SER A 139 -0.27 1.37 5.81
C SER A 139 0.02 2.80 6.27
N TYR A 140 -0.66 3.25 7.31
CA TYR A 140 -0.40 4.55 7.90
C TYR A 140 0.91 4.59 8.70
N VAL A 141 1.25 3.53 9.43
CA VAL A 141 2.56 3.37 10.10
C VAL A 141 3.69 3.32 9.08
N LEU A 142 3.53 2.60 7.95
CA LEU A 142 4.50 2.62 6.86
C LEU A 142 4.69 4.03 6.27
N CYS A 143 3.57 4.74 6.09
CA CYS A 143 3.55 6.08 5.50
C CYS A 143 4.47 7.05 6.25
N THR A 144 4.53 6.98 7.59
CA THR A 144 5.32 7.92 8.40
C THR A 144 6.83 7.78 8.19
N TYR A 145 7.36 6.56 8.23
CA TYR A 145 8.79 6.35 8.05
C TYR A 145 9.21 6.33 6.58
N TYR A 146 8.34 5.91 5.67
CA TYR A 146 8.66 5.91 4.25
C TYR A 146 8.80 7.34 3.70
N ASN A 147 8.14 8.33 4.31
CA ASN A 147 8.35 9.74 3.94
C ASN A 147 9.73 10.28 4.39
N VAL A 148 10.38 9.62 5.36
CA VAL A 148 11.76 9.94 5.78
C VAL A 148 12.74 9.58 4.67
N LEU A 149 12.47 8.52 3.90
CA LEU A 149 13.27 8.17 2.72
C LEU A 149 13.20 9.25 1.65
N MET A 150 12.02 9.84 1.43
CA MET A 150 11.87 10.98 0.54
C MET A 150 12.61 12.21 1.08
N THR A 151 12.61 12.40 2.40
CA THR A 151 13.38 13.47 3.06
C THR A 151 14.88 13.32 2.79
N TRP A 152 15.43 12.11 2.90
CA TRP A 152 16.83 11.85 2.54
C TRP A 152 17.07 12.04 1.04
N ALA A 153 16.18 11.57 0.17
CA ALA A 153 16.32 11.79 -1.28
C ALA A 153 16.28 13.28 -1.65
N LEU A 154 15.44 14.09 -1.00
CA LEU A 154 15.43 15.55 -1.15
C LEU A 154 16.76 16.17 -0.69
N TYR A 155 17.32 15.70 0.43
CA TYR A 155 18.61 16.18 0.94
C TYR A 155 19.71 15.97 -0.11
N TYR A 156 19.84 14.74 -0.61
CA TYR A 156 20.84 14.43 -1.63
C TYR A 156 20.58 15.16 -2.95
N LEU A 157 19.32 15.32 -3.37
CA LEU A 157 18.97 16.08 -4.57
C LEU A 157 19.45 17.53 -4.48
N LEU A 158 19.14 18.22 -3.39
CA LEU A 158 19.54 19.62 -3.19
C LEU A 158 21.06 19.77 -3.18
N HIS A 159 21.77 18.82 -2.54
CA HIS A 159 23.22 18.81 -2.49
C HIS A 159 23.88 18.39 -3.81
N SER A 160 23.17 17.71 -4.71
CA SER A 160 23.67 17.28 -6.03
C SER A 160 23.91 18.45 -6.99
N PHE A 161 23.32 19.62 -6.74
CA PHE A 161 23.52 20.83 -7.55
C PHE A 161 24.78 21.63 -7.18
N SER A 162 25.61 21.10 -6.27
CA SER A 162 26.90 21.70 -5.92
C SER A 162 27.93 21.47 -7.05
N PRO A 163 28.94 22.35 -7.23
CA PRO A 163 29.97 22.18 -8.26
C PRO A 163 30.71 20.83 -8.19
N SER A 164 30.97 20.36 -6.97
CA SER A 164 31.48 19.04 -6.65
C SER A 164 30.52 18.33 -5.70
N LEU A 165 30.34 17.02 -5.86
CA LEU A 165 29.45 16.26 -4.99
C LEU A 165 30.01 16.22 -3.56
N PRO A 166 29.23 16.55 -2.51
CA PRO A 166 29.74 16.62 -1.13
C PRO A 166 30.30 15.29 -0.59
N TRP A 167 29.82 14.16 -1.11
CA TRP A 167 30.25 12.81 -0.74
C TRP A 167 31.43 12.28 -1.58
N GLN A 168 32.07 13.12 -2.40
CA GLN A 168 33.18 12.71 -3.28
C GLN A 168 34.54 12.65 -2.57
N SER A 169 34.77 13.46 -1.53
CA SER A 169 36.09 13.59 -0.89
C SER A 169 36.03 13.52 0.62
N CYS A 170 37.18 13.20 1.23
CA CYS A 170 37.37 13.21 2.68
C CYS A 170 37.79 14.59 3.23
N ASN A 171 37.71 15.65 2.43
CA ASN A 171 38.16 16.99 2.79
C ASN A 171 37.00 17.91 3.22
N ASN A 172 36.11 17.40 4.09
CA ASN A 172 34.99 18.16 4.62
C ASN A 172 35.02 18.20 6.15
N THR A 173 34.29 19.16 6.73
CA THR A 173 34.24 19.38 8.19
C THR A 173 33.63 18.21 8.97
N TRP A 174 32.82 17.37 8.34
CA TRP A 174 32.20 16.18 8.95
C TRP A 174 33.07 14.92 8.83
N ASN A 175 34.16 14.97 8.07
CA ASN A 175 35.02 13.80 7.91
C ASN A 175 35.91 13.60 9.14
N ALA A 176 35.97 12.36 9.63
CA ALA A 176 36.86 12.00 10.71
C ALA A 176 38.29 11.81 10.17
N VAL A 177 39.20 12.70 10.59
CA VAL A 177 40.61 12.68 10.19
C VAL A 177 41.24 11.34 10.59
N GLY A 178 41.81 10.63 9.62
CA GLY A 178 42.47 9.32 9.82
C GLY A 178 41.58 8.08 9.59
N ASN A 179 40.25 8.23 9.58
CA ASN A 179 39.31 7.11 9.39
C ASN A 179 38.46 7.22 8.10
N CYS A 180 38.80 8.14 7.20
CA CYS A 180 38.10 8.37 5.94
C CYS A 180 38.92 7.90 4.74
N SER A 181 38.28 7.18 3.82
CA SER A 181 38.85 6.76 2.54
C SER A 181 38.06 7.37 1.38
N THR A 182 38.77 7.87 0.36
CA THR A 182 38.19 8.17 -0.95
C THR A 182 37.96 6.83 -1.68
N GLY A 183 36.72 6.37 -1.78
CA GLY A 183 36.40 5.02 -2.23
C GLY A 183 36.13 4.02 -1.10
N PHE A 184 35.76 2.80 -1.50
CA PHE A 184 35.56 1.69 -0.58
C PHE A 184 36.90 1.17 -0.04
N PRO A 185 37.07 1.06 1.28
CA PRO A 185 38.35 0.71 1.90
C PRO A 185 38.70 -0.79 1.86
N GLY A 186 37.86 -1.63 1.25
CA GLY A 186 38.06 -3.08 1.19
C GLY A 186 38.21 -3.71 2.58
N ASN A 187 39.29 -4.45 2.79
CA ASN A 187 39.58 -5.16 4.03
C ASN A 187 39.95 -4.25 5.23
N ALA A 188 40.15 -2.95 5.02
CA ALA A 188 40.50 -2.02 6.09
C ALA A 188 39.26 -1.63 6.91
N THR A 189 38.92 -2.46 7.91
CA THR A 189 37.75 -2.29 8.79
C THR A 189 37.74 -1.00 9.62
N HIS A 190 38.89 -0.34 9.76
CA HIS A 190 39.02 0.94 10.49
C HIS A 190 38.64 2.16 9.64
N LEU A 191 38.56 2.02 8.32
CA LEU A 191 38.23 3.10 7.39
C LEU A 191 36.76 3.02 6.99
N LYS A 192 36.14 4.18 6.78
CA LYS A 192 34.82 4.33 6.13
C LYS A 192 34.98 5.15 4.86
N SER A 193 34.18 4.86 3.83
CA SER A 193 34.18 5.66 2.61
C SER A 193 33.68 7.09 2.87
N ALA A 194 34.08 8.04 2.02
CA ALA A 194 33.61 9.42 2.07
C ALA A 194 32.07 9.50 2.01
N SER A 195 31.44 8.69 1.16
CA SER A 195 29.97 8.53 1.09
C SER A 195 29.34 8.01 2.37
N GLN A 196 29.94 7.01 3.03
CA GLN A 196 29.42 6.47 4.30
C GLN A 196 29.53 7.53 5.40
N GLN A 197 30.65 8.25 5.49
CA GLN A 197 30.80 9.33 6.47
C GLN A 197 29.86 10.51 6.18
N PHE A 198 29.60 10.83 4.91
CA PHE A 198 28.61 11.83 4.56
C PHE A 198 27.22 11.45 5.09
N PHE A 199 26.79 10.20 4.86
CA PHE A 199 25.51 9.71 5.37
C PHE A 199 25.47 9.68 6.91
N ASP A 200 26.46 9.06 7.55
CA ASP A 200 26.50 8.87 9.01
C ASP A 200 26.68 10.20 9.75
N HIS A 201 27.67 11.02 9.35
CA HIS A 201 28.10 12.19 10.13
C HIS A 201 27.49 13.52 9.68
N LYS A 202 27.07 13.66 8.41
CA LYS A 202 26.49 14.92 7.91
C LYS A 202 24.98 14.84 7.75
N VAL A 203 24.48 13.84 7.03
CA VAL A 203 23.02 13.69 6.80
C VAL A 203 22.33 13.35 8.11
N LEU A 204 22.71 12.23 8.73
CA LEU A 204 22.07 11.73 9.94
C LEU A 204 22.59 12.38 11.23
N GLU A 205 23.89 12.71 11.29
CA GLU A 205 24.63 12.94 12.55
C GLU A 205 24.31 11.84 13.57
N MET A 206 24.48 10.60 13.14
CA MET A 206 24.02 9.41 13.85
C MET A 206 24.65 9.30 15.24
N THR A 207 23.84 8.97 16.24
CA THR A 207 24.32 8.64 17.59
C THR A 207 24.87 7.22 17.67
N THR A 208 25.43 6.84 18.83
CA THR A 208 26.00 5.50 19.04
C THR A 208 24.97 4.38 19.15
N GLY A 209 23.71 4.71 19.43
CA GLY A 209 22.64 3.73 19.63
C GLY A 209 21.27 4.37 19.85
N ILE A 210 20.24 3.54 19.84
CA ILE A 210 18.84 3.94 20.02
C ILE A 210 18.55 4.57 21.39
N GLU A 211 19.39 4.29 22.41
CA GLU A 211 19.30 4.89 23.75
C GLU A 211 19.53 6.41 23.72
N HIS A 212 20.27 6.89 22.71
CA HIS A 212 20.64 8.29 22.59
C HIS A 212 19.95 8.89 21.36
N ALA A 213 18.80 9.54 21.54
CA ALA A 213 18.09 10.17 20.43
C ALA A 213 18.85 11.36 19.80
N GLY A 214 19.73 12.02 20.57
CA GLY A 214 20.65 13.08 20.10
C GLY A 214 19.99 14.39 19.59
N GLY A 215 18.68 14.54 19.74
CA GLY A 215 17.91 15.72 19.32
C GLY A 215 17.47 15.68 17.85
N ILE A 216 16.68 16.68 17.44
CA ILE A 216 16.14 16.78 16.07
C ILE A 216 17.19 17.36 15.12
N ARG A 217 17.34 16.76 13.93
CA ARG A 217 18.10 17.34 12.81
C ARG A 217 17.25 18.40 12.11
N TRP A 218 17.48 19.67 12.39
CA TRP A 218 16.66 20.76 11.84
C TRP A 218 16.66 20.86 10.30
N GLU A 219 17.78 20.53 9.64
CA GLU A 219 17.84 20.43 8.17
C GLU A 219 16.85 19.35 7.66
N LEU A 220 16.86 18.16 8.27
CA LEU A 220 15.93 17.08 7.92
C LEU A 220 14.48 17.40 8.32
N PHE A 221 14.27 18.16 9.41
CA PHE A 221 12.94 18.62 9.81
C PHE A 221 12.32 19.52 8.74
N GLY A 222 13.06 20.51 8.24
CA GLY A 222 12.59 21.38 7.16
C GLY A 222 12.27 20.59 5.88
N LEU A 223 13.12 19.61 5.54
CA LEU A 223 12.88 18.75 4.38
C LEU A 223 11.72 17.77 4.58
N LEU A 224 11.46 17.31 5.80
CA LEU A 224 10.30 16.47 6.12
C LEU A 224 9.00 17.26 5.97
N VAL A 225 8.98 18.52 6.40
CA VAL A 225 7.87 19.46 6.14
C VAL A 225 7.66 19.61 4.63
N LEU A 226 8.74 19.83 3.87
CA LEU A 226 8.67 19.94 2.41
C LEU A 226 8.15 18.66 1.76
N ALA A 227 8.62 17.49 2.19
CA ALA A 227 8.18 16.20 1.67
C ALA A 227 6.68 15.97 1.88
N TRP A 228 6.16 16.25 3.09
CA TRP A 228 4.72 16.19 3.37
C TRP A 228 3.91 17.23 2.61
N ALA A 229 4.46 18.44 2.40
CA ALA A 229 3.81 19.45 1.57
C ALA A 229 3.67 18.98 0.11
N ILE A 230 4.72 18.37 -0.45
CA ILE A 230 4.68 17.78 -1.80
C ILE A 230 3.60 16.68 -1.84
N VAL A 231 3.61 15.74 -0.88
CA VAL A 231 2.59 14.68 -0.81
C VAL A 231 1.18 15.28 -0.78
N TYR A 232 0.94 16.27 0.10
CA TYR A 232 -0.34 16.94 0.23
C TYR A 232 -0.82 17.55 -1.10
N PHE A 233 0.01 18.36 -1.76
CA PHE A 233 -0.37 19.01 -3.03
C PHE A 233 -0.56 18.02 -4.18
N CYS A 234 0.03 16.83 -4.11
CA CYS A 234 -0.22 15.78 -5.10
C CYS A 234 -1.57 15.10 -4.91
N ILE A 235 -2.06 14.96 -3.66
CA ILE A 235 -3.27 14.18 -3.34
C ILE A 235 -4.47 15.03 -2.86
N PHE A 236 -4.34 16.35 -2.68
CA PHE A 236 -5.36 17.17 -2.00
C PHE A 236 -6.76 17.07 -2.61
N LYS A 237 -6.89 16.90 -3.93
CA LYS A 237 -8.18 16.66 -4.63
C LYS A 237 -8.50 15.17 -4.84
N GLY A 238 -7.92 14.29 -4.03
CA GLY A 238 -8.00 12.83 -4.16
C GLY A 238 -7.54 12.33 -5.53
N VAL A 239 -8.20 11.27 -6.01
CA VAL A 239 -7.90 10.60 -7.29
C VAL A 239 -7.89 11.52 -8.51
N LYS A 240 -8.54 12.69 -8.46
CA LYS A 240 -8.51 13.68 -9.56
C LYS A 240 -7.17 14.40 -9.68
N SER A 241 -6.49 14.67 -8.55
CA SER A 241 -5.14 15.24 -8.55
C SER A 241 -4.11 14.14 -8.75
N THR A 242 -4.21 13.05 -7.97
CA THR A 242 -3.30 11.91 -8.06
C THR A 242 -3.24 11.37 -9.48
N GLY A 243 -4.38 11.18 -10.15
CA GLY A 243 -4.44 10.69 -11.52
C GLY A 243 -3.73 11.57 -12.56
N LYS A 244 -3.47 12.85 -12.27
CA LYS A 244 -2.68 13.74 -13.14
C LYS A 244 -1.20 13.70 -12.83
N VAL A 245 -0.84 13.67 -11.55
CA VAL A 245 0.56 13.63 -11.10
C VAL A 245 1.25 12.35 -11.56
N VAL A 246 0.55 11.21 -11.48
CA VAL A 246 1.09 9.88 -11.83
C VAL A 246 1.52 9.74 -13.30
N TYR A 247 1.08 10.63 -14.19
CA TYR A 247 1.60 10.64 -15.56
C TYR A 247 3.09 10.95 -15.61
N PHE A 248 3.59 11.82 -14.72
CA PHE A 248 5.00 12.12 -14.60
C PHE A 248 5.68 11.17 -13.63
N THR A 249 5.17 11.06 -12.40
CA THR A 249 5.87 10.33 -11.32
C THR A 249 5.98 8.83 -11.59
N ALA A 250 4.98 8.20 -12.23
CA ALA A 250 5.07 6.77 -12.55
C ALA A 250 5.90 6.50 -13.82
N THR A 251 6.00 7.45 -14.75
CA THR A 251 6.68 7.23 -16.04
C THR A 251 8.15 7.67 -16.06
N PHE A 252 8.47 8.75 -15.35
CA PHE A 252 9.80 9.34 -15.33
C PHE A 252 10.89 8.38 -14.81
N PRO A 253 10.66 7.56 -13.76
CA PRO A 253 11.62 6.55 -13.33
C PRO A 253 12.05 5.59 -14.44
N TYR A 254 11.16 5.21 -15.36
CA TYR A 254 11.51 4.32 -16.48
C TYR A 254 12.50 4.96 -17.45
N PHE A 255 12.34 6.26 -17.72
CA PHE A 255 13.28 7.00 -18.55
C PHE A 255 14.67 7.03 -17.90
N ILE A 256 14.74 7.28 -16.60
CA ILE A 256 16.02 7.32 -15.85
C ILE A 256 16.66 5.94 -15.75
N LEU A 257 15.89 4.90 -15.42
CA LEU A 257 16.39 3.52 -15.39
C LEU A 257 16.97 3.11 -16.75
N PHE A 258 16.30 3.44 -17.85
CA PHE A 258 16.80 3.15 -19.19
C PHE A 258 18.07 3.95 -19.52
N ALA A 259 18.10 5.24 -19.23
CA ALA A 259 19.28 6.09 -19.46
C ALA A 259 20.50 5.62 -18.65
N LEU A 260 20.30 5.32 -17.35
CA LEU A 260 21.34 4.76 -16.49
C LEU A 260 21.79 3.39 -16.97
N LEU A 261 20.88 2.53 -17.43
CA LEU A 261 21.26 1.22 -17.97
C LEU A 261 22.20 1.40 -19.16
N VAL A 262 21.84 2.25 -20.12
CA VAL A 262 22.66 2.52 -21.32
C VAL A 262 24.03 3.08 -20.94
N ASN A 263 24.10 4.00 -19.97
CA ASN A 263 25.37 4.53 -19.48
C ASN A 263 26.22 3.45 -18.78
N ASN A 264 25.62 2.74 -17.81
CA ASN A 264 26.36 1.84 -16.93
C ASN A 264 26.94 0.64 -17.69
N VAL A 265 26.23 0.09 -18.68
CA VAL A 265 26.74 -1.06 -19.46
C VAL A 265 27.97 -0.72 -20.30
N GLN A 266 28.25 0.55 -20.55
CA GLN A 266 29.44 1.01 -21.27
C GLN A 266 30.66 1.18 -20.34
N LEU A 267 30.45 1.18 -19.02
CA LEU A 267 31.51 1.37 -18.05
C LEU A 267 32.38 0.09 -17.88
N PRO A 268 33.68 0.24 -17.58
CA PRO A 268 34.56 -0.91 -17.36
C PRO A 268 34.08 -1.73 -16.15
N GLY A 269 34.15 -3.06 -16.22
CA GLY A 269 33.69 -3.94 -15.13
C GLY A 269 32.18 -4.13 -14.98
N ALA A 270 31.36 -3.39 -15.74
CA ALA A 270 29.89 -3.53 -15.67
C ALA A 270 29.42 -4.96 -16.00
N ARG A 271 30.13 -5.65 -16.91
CA ARG A 271 29.86 -7.04 -17.27
C ARG A 271 29.99 -7.98 -16.07
N ASP A 272 30.98 -7.78 -15.21
CA ASP A 272 31.23 -8.65 -14.05
C ASP A 272 30.11 -8.52 -13.03
N GLY A 273 29.62 -7.30 -12.80
CA GLY A 273 28.45 -7.07 -11.96
C GLY A 273 27.17 -7.70 -12.52
N ILE A 274 26.90 -7.55 -13.82
CA ILE A 274 25.73 -8.19 -14.46
C ILE A 274 25.82 -9.73 -14.39
N LEU A 275 27.02 -10.29 -14.62
CA LEU A 275 27.24 -11.72 -14.44
C LEU A 275 26.98 -12.12 -12.99
N PHE A 276 27.47 -11.35 -12.03
CA PHE A 276 27.22 -11.61 -10.61
C PHE A 276 25.73 -11.60 -10.25
N PHE A 277 24.94 -10.73 -10.87
CA PHE A 277 23.48 -10.69 -10.72
C PHE A 277 22.78 -11.93 -11.31
N LEU A 278 23.22 -12.39 -12.49
CA LEU A 278 22.54 -13.44 -13.25
C LEU A 278 23.09 -14.85 -13.05
N MET A 279 24.31 -15.01 -12.53
CA MET A 279 24.95 -16.32 -12.38
C MET A 279 24.13 -17.17 -11.39
N PRO A 280 23.55 -18.30 -11.83
CA PRO A 280 22.65 -19.07 -10.99
C PRO A 280 23.44 -19.98 -10.03
N ASN A 281 23.13 -19.88 -8.74
CA ASN A 281 23.57 -20.87 -7.76
C ASN A 281 22.41 -21.84 -7.45
N TRP A 282 22.40 -22.99 -8.13
CA TRP A 282 21.32 -23.97 -8.03
C TRP A 282 21.13 -24.57 -6.64
N SER A 283 22.19 -24.65 -5.83
CA SER A 283 22.11 -25.19 -4.47
C SER A 283 21.19 -24.37 -3.57
N LYS A 284 21.09 -23.05 -3.82
CA LYS A 284 20.24 -22.14 -3.06
C LYS A 284 18.74 -22.42 -3.23
N LEU A 285 18.30 -23.05 -4.32
CA LEU A 285 16.89 -23.39 -4.53
C LEU A 285 16.35 -24.43 -3.54
N LEU A 286 17.24 -25.20 -2.91
CA LEU A 286 16.89 -26.17 -1.86
C LEU A 286 16.62 -25.50 -0.50
N GLU A 287 17.04 -24.25 -0.32
CA GLU A 287 16.84 -23.51 0.92
C GLU A 287 15.42 -22.92 0.98
N VAL A 288 14.64 -23.30 1.99
CA VAL A 288 13.27 -22.77 2.21
C VAL A 288 13.27 -21.25 2.31
N GLN A 289 14.31 -20.66 2.91
CA GLN A 289 14.44 -19.21 3.06
C GLN A 289 14.43 -18.46 1.72
N VAL A 290 14.94 -19.07 0.64
CA VAL A 290 14.94 -18.46 -0.70
C VAL A 290 13.52 -18.30 -1.23
N TRP A 291 12.65 -19.28 -1.01
CA TRP A 291 11.24 -19.22 -1.39
C TRP A 291 10.45 -18.24 -0.54
N VAL A 292 10.76 -18.16 0.76
CA VAL A 292 10.16 -17.19 1.68
C VAL A 292 10.55 -15.76 1.29
N ASN A 293 11.83 -15.52 0.97
CA ASN A 293 12.32 -14.23 0.48
C ASN A 293 11.62 -13.84 -0.83
N ALA A 294 11.46 -14.77 -1.76
CA ALA A 294 10.75 -14.55 -3.01
C ALA A 294 9.29 -14.13 -2.78
N ALA A 295 8.58 -14.85 -1.92
CA ALA A 295 7.21 -14.52 -1.61
C ALA A 295 7.07 -13.19 -0.86
N ALA A 296 7.87 -12.97 0.20
CA ALA A 296 7.88 -11.73 0.94
C ALA A 296 8.19 -10.52 0.04
N GLN A 297 9.09 -10.68 -0.94
CA GLN A 297 9.37 -9.66 -1.95
C GLN A 297 8.17 -9.41 -2.85
N ILE A 298 7.44 -10.43 -3.31
CA ILE A 298 6.24 -10.26 -4.13
C ILE A 298 5.14 -9.50 -3.37
N PHE A 299 4.89 -9.87 -2.12
CA PHE A 299 3.87 -9.22 -1.28
C PHE A 299 4.21 -7.76 -1.00
N ASN A 300 5.44 -7.49 -0.56
CA ASN A 300 5.90 -6.13 -0.27
C ASN A 300 6.03 -5.27 -1.54
N SER A 301 6.42 -5.86 -2.68
CA SER A 301 6.60 -5.12 -3.92
C SER A 301 5.27 -4.78 -4.57
N ILE A 302 4.37 -5.74 -4.78
CA ILE A 302 3.05 -5.44 -5.35
C ILE A 302 2.20 -4.61 -4.37
N GLY A 303 2.48 -4.69 -3.07
CA GLY A 303 1.69 -4.02 -2.05
C GLY A 303 0.39 -4.78 -1.73
N ILE A 304 0.48 -6.11 -1.70
CA ILE A 304 -0.63 -7.00 -1.32
C ILE A 304 -0.85 -6.87 0.18
N SER A 305 -2.11 -6.79 0.60
CA SER A 305 -2.55 -6.69 1.99
C SER A 305 -2.25 -5.39 2.72
N PHE A 306 -1.94 -4.33 1.97
CA PHE A 306 -1.89 -2.96 2.49
C PHE A 306 -3.22 -2.21 2.35
N GLY A 307 -4.21 -2.80 1.67
CA GLY A 307 -5.50 -2.14 1.40
C GLY A 307 -5.42 -0.99 0.38
N SER A 308 -4.22 -0.64 -0.09
CA SER A 308 -3.96 0.36 -1.14
C SER A 308 -4.60 -0.06 -2.46
N MET A 309 -4.43 -1.32 -2.88
CA MET A 309 -4.99 -1.81 -4.13
C MET A 309 -6.52 -1.91 -4.07
N ILE A 310 -7.09 -2.34 -2.93
CA ILE A 310 -8.54 -2.27 -2.68
C ILE A 310 -9.04 -0.82 -2.79
N SER A 311 -8.38 0.12 -2.11
CA SER A 311 -8.78 1.53 -2.10
C SER A 311 -8.70 2.15 -3.49
N MET A 312 -7.61 1.95 -4.24
CA MET A 312 -7.49 2.46 -5.61
C MET A 312 -8.53 1.87 -6.57
N ALA A 313 -8.77 0.55 -6.50
CA ALA A 313 -9.76 -0.12 -7.34
C ALA A 313 -11.20 0.30 -7.00
N SER A 314 -11.45 0.74 -5.78
CA SER A 314 -12.77 1.16 -5.32
C SER A 314 -13.28 2.47 -5.93
N TYR A 315 -12.39 3.22 -6.62
CA TYR A 315 -12.70 4.37 -7.47
C TYR A 315 -12.87 4.02 -8.96
N ASN A 316 -12.77 2.74 -9.34
CA ASN A 316 -13.01 2.32 -10.72
C ASN A 316 -14.49 2.35 -11.08
N LYS A 317 -14.74 2.39 -12.39
CA LYS A 317 -16.07 2.08 -12.94
C LYS A 317 -16.35 0.59 -12.73
N PHE A 318 -17.60 0.26 -12.43
CA PHE A 318 -18.01 -1.10 -12.06
C PHE A 318 -17.64 -2.17 -13.12
N ASN A 319 -17.73 -1.82 -14.40
CA ASN A 319 -17.44 -2.71 -15.53
C ASN A 319 -16.01 -2.57 -16.09
N ASN A 320 -15.09 -1.93 -15.35
CA ASN A 320 -13.71 -1.80 -15.81
C ASN A 320 -13.01 -3.17 -15.82
N ASN A 321 -12.23 -3.45 -16.86
CA ASN A 321 -11.53 -4.73 -17.02
C ASN A 321 -10.30 -4.80 -16.11
N ILE A 322 -10.55 -5.21 -14.87
CA ILE A 322 -9.54 -5.38 -13.81
C ILE A 322 -8.58 -6.53 -14.07
N LEU A 323 -8.98 -7.58 -14.80
CA LEU A 323 -8.07 -8.69 -15.11
C LEU A 323 -6.89 -8.22 -15.96
N ARG A 324 -7.16 -7.40 -16.98
CA ARG A 324 -6.11 -6.79 -17.79
C ARG A 324 -5.25 -5.83 -16.95
N ASP A 325 -5.87 -5.06 -16.05
CA ASP A 325 -5.13 -4.13 -15.20
C ASP A 325 -4.21 -4.87 -14.22
N THR A 326 -4.66 -5.99 -13.64
CA THR A 326 -3.82 -6.88 -12.81
C THR A 326 -2.58 -7.34 -13.56
N TYR A 327 -2.73 -7.86 -14.80
CA TYR A 327 -1.57 -8.30 -15.57
C TYR A 327 -0.59 -7.16 -15.86
N ILE A 328 -1.10 -5.97 -16.23
CA ILE A 328 -0.24 -4.81 -16.50
C ILE A 328 0.54 -4.43 -15.24
N VAL A 329 -0.15 -4.28 -14.09
CA VAL A 329 0.47 -3.86 -12.82
C VAL A 329 1.51 -4.88 -12.35
N SER A 330 1.15 -6.16 -12.29
CA SER A 330 2.06 -7.21 -11.82
C SER A 330 3.28 -7.39 -12.72
N LEU A 331 3.10 -7.40 -14.04
CA LEU A 331 4.22 -7.58 -14.97
C LEU A 331 5.10 -6.34 -15.05
N ALA A 332 4.53 -5.14 -15.06
CA ALA A 332 5.31 -3.90 -15.01
C ALA A 332 6.15 -3.84 -13.73
N ASN A 333 5.57 -4.20 -12.58
CA ASN A 333 6.28 -4.25 -11.31
C ASN A 333 7.51 -5.18 -11.35
N SER A 334 7.32 -6.44 -11.76
CA SER A 334 8.40 -7.42 -11.83
C SER A 334 9.43 -7.08 -12.91
N ALA A 335 9.01 -6.60 -14.08
CA ALA A 335 9.91 -6.14 -15.13
C ALA A 335 10.78 -4.97 -14.65
N THR A 336 10.19 -4.02 -13.93
CA THR A 336 10.94 -2.88 -13.37
C THR A 336 11.98 -3.36 -12.36
N SER A 337 11.64 -4.32 -11.50
CA SER A 337 12.59 -4.91 -10.55
C SER A 337 13.79 -5.55 -11.25
N ILE A 338 13.54 -6.30 -12.32
CA ILE A 338 14.60 -6.96 -13.10
C ILE A 338 15.48 -5.92 -13.80
N VAL A 339 14.87 -4.93 -14.47
CA VAL A 339 15.60 -3.83 -15.12
C VAL A 339 16.42 -3.02 -14.12
N ALA A 340 15.84 -2.69 -12.97
CA ALA A 340 16.56 -2.04 -11.88
C ALA A 340 17.73 -2.92 -11.40
N GLY A 341 17.57 -4.24 -11.31
CA GLY A 341 18.67 -5.17 -11.04
C GLY A 341 19.85 -5.02 -11.99
N PHE A 342 19.59 -4.93 -13.30
CA PHE A 342 20.65 -4.65 -14.29
C PHE A 342 21.32 -3.28 -14.07
N VAL A 343 20.54 -2.23 -13.81
CA VAL A 343 21.07 -0.88 -13.51
C VAL A 343 21.95 -0.92 -12.26
N ILE A 344 21.45 -1.53 -11.18
CA ILE A 344 22.13 -1.70 -9.90
C ILE A 344 23.48 -2.40 -10.06
N PHE A 345 23.46 -3.61 -10.59
CA PHE A 345 24.66 -4.43 -10.63
C PHE A 345 25.66 -4.02 -11.71
N SER A 346 25.24 -3.40 -12.81
CA SER A 346 26.20 -2.82 -13.77
C SER A 346 27.02 -1.69 -13.12
N ALA A 347 26.39 -0.84 -12.31
CA ALA A 347 27.08 0.22 -11.56
C ALA A 347 27.95 -0.34 -10.42
N ILE A 348 27.49 -1.36 -9.69
CA ILE A 348 28.31 -2.01 -8.66
C ILE A 348 29.52 -2.72 -9.29
N GLY A 349 29.35 -3.38 -10.43
CA GLY A 349 30.45 -4.02 -11.18
C GLY A 349 31.51 -3.01 -11.61
N TYR A 350 31.10 -1.83 -12.07
CA TYR A 350 32.01 -0.72 -12.34
C TYR A 350 32.80 -0.30 -11.11
N MET A 351 32.14 -0.16 -9.96
CA MET A 351 32.82 0.20 -8.71
C MET A 351 33.77 -0.88 -8.22
N ALA A 352 33.39 -2.15 -8.33
CA ALA A 352 34.23 -3.30 -8.02
C ALA A 352 35.52 -3.27 -8.86
N HIS A 353 35.41 -2.95 -10.15
CA HIS A 353 36.55 -2.84 -11.06
C HIS A 353 37.46 -1.64 -10.75
N ILE A 354 36.90 -0.46 -10.44
CA ILE A 354 37.72 0.71 -10.09
C ILE A 354 38.48 0.51 -8.77
N HIS A 355 37.83 -0.06 -7.76
CA HIS A 355 38.43 -0.23 -6.44
C HIS A 355 39.17 -1.56 -6.25
N ASN A 356 39.19 -2.43 -7.28
CA ASN A 356 39.73 -3.79 -7.20
C ASN A 356 39.18 -4.59 -6.01
N LEU A 357 37.86 -4.52 -5.82
CA LEU A 357 37.15 -5.22 -4.75
C LEU A 357 36.18 -6.24 -5.33
N PRO A 358 35.88 -7.34 -4.61
CA PRO A 358 34.81 -8.24 -5.02
C PRO A 358 33.46 -7.53 -4.90
N VAL A 359 32.54 -7.88 -5.80
CA VAL A 359 31.19 -7.29 -5.86
C VAL A 359 30.42 -7.45 -4.55
N ASP A 360 30.65 -8.54 -3.82
CA ASP A 360 30.01 -8.84 -2.53
C ASP A 360 30.35 -7.84 -1.41
N ASP A 361 31.57 -7.28 -1.41
CA ASP A 361 31.99 -6.33 -0.38
C ASP A 361 31.32 -4.95 -0.53
N ILE A 362 30.76 -4.67 -1.70
CA ILE A 362 30.11 -3.39 -2.04
C ILE A 362 28.57 -3.53 -1.96
N ALA A 363 28.02 -4.70 -2.29
CA ALA A 363 26.59 -4.93 -2.32
C ALA A 363 25.99 -4.95 -0.90
N THR A 364 25.17 -3.94 -0.57
CA THR A 364 24.47 -3.81 0.72
C THR A 364 22.95 -3.80 0.53
N ASP A 365 22.20 -4.11 1.59
CA ASP A 365 20.73 -4.05 1.59
C ASP A 365 20.21 -2.68 2.04
N GLY A 366 18.99 -2.36 1.65
CA GLY A 366 18.21 -1.24 2.20
C GLY A 366 18.77 0.14 1.86
N PRO A 367 18.60 1.14 2.77
CA PRO A 367 18.99 2.52 2.51
C PRO A 367 20.47 2.73 2.17
N GLY A 368 21.37 1.88 2.71
CA GLY A 368 22.81 1.98 2.45
C GLY A 368 23.16 1.85 0.97
N LEU A 369 22.46 0.99 0.23
CA LEU A 369 22.69 0.82 -1.21
C LEU A 369 22.45 2.13 -1.99
N VAL A 370 21.38 2.85 -1.63
CA VAL A 370 20.91 4.02 -2.36
C VAL A 370 21.54 5.32 -1.86
N PHE A 371 21.83 5.42 -0.56
CA PHE A 371 22.36 6.64 0.08
C PHE A 371 23.85 6.57 0.42
N VAL A 372 24.51 5.44 0.24
CA VAL A 372 25.97 5.31 0.39
C VAL A 372 26.61 4.80 -0.88
N VAL A 373 26.21 3.60 -1.35
CA VAL A 373 26.91 2.95 -2.47
C VAL A 373 26.73 3.71 -3.78
N TYR A 374 25.50 4.07 -4.10
CA TYR A 374 25.18 4.81 -5.32
C TYR A 374 25.80 6.22 -5.39
N PRO A 375 25.78 7.02 -4.31
CA PRO A 375 26.53 8.26 -4.23
C PRO A 375 28.01 8.09 -4.56
N GLU A 376 28.66 7.03 -4.05
CA GLU A 376 30.05 6.72 -4.38
C GLU A 376 30.23 6.40 -5.88
N VAL A 377 29.31 5.64 -6.46
CA VAL A 377 29.28 5.35 -7.89
C VAL A 377 29.23 6.66 -8.70
N PHE A 378 28.32 7.57 -8.36
CA PHE A 378 28.18 8.83 -9.10
C PHE A 378 29.40 9.74 -8.95
N SER A 379 30.08 9.72 -7.80
CA SER A 379 31.31 10.49 -7.59
C SER A 379 32.46 10.11 -8.54
N THR A 380 32.44 8.89 -9.07
CA THR A 380 33.48 8.37 -9.96
C THR A 380 33.01 8.25 -11.42
N MET A 381 31.72 8.36 -11.69
CA MET A 381 31.17 8.35 -13.05
C MET A 381 31.49 9.64 -13.81
N PRO A 382 31.68 9.56 -15.14
CA PRO A 382 31.74 10.76 -15.97
C PRO A 382 30.41 11.52 -15.90
N VAL A 383 30.48 12.85 -15.80
CA VAL A 383 29.30 13.74 -15.71
C VAL A 383 28.45 13.46 -14.45
N SER A 384 29.10 13.39 -13.29
CA SER A 384 28.47 13.10 -11.99
C SER A 384 27.31 14.05 -11.63
N GLN A 385 27.41 15.32 -12.05
CA GLN A 385 26.41 16.36 -11.85
C GLN A 385 25.12 16.14 -12.65
N LEU A 386 25.12 15.24 -13.64
CA LEU A 386 23.90 14.82 -14.35
C LEU A 386 23.26 13.62 -13.66
N TRP A 387 24.04 12.58 -13.36
CA TRP A 387 23.51 11.30 -12.90
C TRP A 387 22.97 11.36 -11.48
N ALA A 388 23.66 12.03 -10.56
CA ALA A 388 23.22 12.16 -9.17
C ALA A 388 21.83 12.80 -9.04
N PRO A 389 21.55 14.02 -9.56
CA PRO A 389 20.22 14.61 -9.40
C PRO A 389 19.13 13.82 -10.12
N LEU A 390 19.40 13.25 -11.30
CA LEU A 390 18.44 12.40 -12.01
C LEU A 390 18.05 11.17 -11.21
N PHE A 391 19.02 10.51 -10.58
CA PHE A 391 18.77 9.36 -9.71
C PHE A 391 17.95 9.76 -8.47
N PHE A 392 18.28 10.87 -7.80
CA PHE A 392 17.50 11.30 -6.63
C PHE A 392 16.10 11.78 -7.00
N ILE A 393 15.89 12.39 -8.17
CA ILE A 393 14.52 12.68 -8.68
C ILE A 393 13.77 11.38 -8.93
N MET A 394 14.40 10.37 -9.54
CA MET A 394 13.79 9.06 -9.73
C MET A 394 13.34 8.45 -8.38
N LEU A 395 14.20 8.47 -7.36
CA LEU A 395 13.85 7.96 -6.02
C LEU A 395 12.68 8.73 -5.39
N LEU A 396 12.63 10.06 -5.59
CA LEU A 396 11.51 10.87 -5.12
C LEU A 396 10.21 10.48 -5.83
N CYS A 397 10.22 10.28 -7.15
CA CYS A 397 9.05 9.83 -7.89
C CYS A 397 8.55 8.46 -7.40
N LEU A 398 9.45 7.48 -7.27
CA LEU A 398 9.15 6.14 -6.73
C LEU A 398 8.62 6.21 -5.28
N GLY A 399 9.17 7.14 -4.50
CA GLY A 399 8.74 7.40 -3.13
C GLY A 399 7.32 7.97 -3.07
N LEU A 400 7.05 8.97 -3.91
CA LEU A 400 5.81 9.75 -3.95
C LEU A 400 4.62 8.89 -4.34
N ASP A 401 4.75 8.07 -5.39
CA ASP A 401 3.63 7.24 -5.84
C ASP A 401 3.21 6.21 -4.78
N SER A 402 4.18 5.65 -4.05
CA SER A 402 3.89 4.78 -2.91
C SER A 402 3.15 5.51 -1.78
N GLN A 403 3.57 6.75 -1.50
CA GLN A 403 2.97 7.60 -0.47
C GLN A 403 1.53 8.00 -0.81
N PHE A 404 1.23 8.30 -2.08
CA PHE A 404 -0.11 8.65 -2.50
C PHE A 404 -1.11 7.57 -2.16
N ALA A 405 -0.78 6.30 -2.45
CA ALA A 405 -1.66 5.19 -2.18
C ALA A 405 -1.84 4.94 -0.67
N MET A 406 -0.75 4.99 0.12
CA MET A 406 -0.82 4.77 1.57
C MET A 406 -1.65 5.85 2.30
N VAL A 407 -1.49 7.13 1.94
CA VAL A 407 -2.31 8.20 2.49
C VAL A 407 -3.77 8.06 2.04
N GLU A 408 -4.00 7.67 0.77
CA GLU A 408 -5.36 7.45 0.25
C GLU A 408 -6.09 6.35 1.02
N VAL A 409 -5.42 5.29 1.48
CA VAL A 409 -6.04 4.25 2.34
C VAL A 409 -6.63 4.87 3.62
N ALA A 410 -5.86 5.72 4.31
CA ALA A 410 -6.30 6.37 5.53
C ALA A 410 -7.44 7.38 5.27
N VAL A 411 -7.32 8.19 4.20
CA VAL A 411 -8.37 9.14 3.79
C VAL A 411 -9.65 8.40 3.41
N THR A 412 -9.55 7.32 2.63
CA THR A 412 -10.67 6.47 2.21
C THR A 412 -11.39 5.88 3.41
N PHE A 413 -10.64 5.38 4.41
CA PHE A 413 -11.21 4.85 5.65
C PHE A 413 -12.03 5.90 6.40
N ILE A 414 -11.48 7.10 6.59
CA ILE A 414 -12.16 8.20 7.29
C ILE A 414 -13.41 8.63 6.53
N MET A 415 -13.32 8.75 5.20
CA MET A 415 -14.43 9.18 4.35
C MET A 415 -15.56 8.14 4.30
N ASP A 416 -15.23 6.86 4.18
CA ASP A 416 -16.24 5.79 4.13
C ASP A 416 -16.92 5.56 5.48
N GLY A 417 -16.18 5.70 6.60
CA GLY A 417 -16.72 5.45 7.94
C GLY A 417 -17.40 6.65 8.58
N PHE A 418 -16.84 7.85 8.41
CA PHE A 418 -17.26 9.04 9.13
C PHE A 418 -17.57 10.23 8.22
N GLY A 419 -17.62 10.02 6.90
CA GLY A 419 -17.69 11.09 5.88
C GLY A 419 -18.68 12.21 6.17
N LYS A 420 -19.94 11.89 6.50
CA LYS A 420 -20.95 12.92 6.82
C LYS A 420 -20.57 13.78 8.04
N LYS A 421 -20.10 13.15 9.12
CA LYS A 421 -19.72 13.84 10.37
C LYS A 421 -18.46 14.67 10.18
N VAL A 422 -17.45 14.11 9.52
CA VAL A 422 -16.17 14.76 9.30
C VAL A 422 -16.30 15.90 8.29
N LEU A 423 -17.09 15.72 7.23
CA LEU A 423 -17.34 16.77 6.24
C LEU A 423 -18.16 17.93 6.82
N GLN A 424 -19.02 17.69 7.82
CA GLN A 424 -19.67 18.76 8.59
C GLN A 424 -18.67 19.60 9.40
N VAL A 425 -17.65 18.97 10.00
CA VAL A 425 -16.63 19.66 10.81
C VAL A 425 -15.62 20.38 9.92
N PHE A 426 -15.01 19.68 8.97
CA PHE A 426 -13.94 20.20 8.14
C PHE A 426 -14.44 20.98 6.93
N LYS A 427 -15.72 20.87 6.55
CA LYS A 427 -16.38 21.48 5.37
C LYS A 427 -15.83 21.07 4.00
N ARG A 428 -14.56 20.64 3.92
CA ARG A 428 -13.81 20.37 2.69
C ARG A 428 -12.94 19.12 2.84
N LYS A 429 -12.96 18.24 1.83
CA LYS A 429 -12.15 17.01 1.80
C LYS A 429 -10.65 17.32 1.87
N GLU A 430 -10.22 18.42 1.27
CA GLU A 430 -8.84 18.90 1.24
C GLU A 430 -8.27 19.13 2.66
N LEU A 431 -9.11 19.54 3.62
CA LEU A 431 -8.68 19.75 5.00
C LEU A 431 -8.55 18.43 5.78
N ILE A 432 -9.31 17.40 5.40
CA ILE A 432 -9.16 16.05 5.96
C ILE A 432 -7.82 15.46 5.52
N VAL A 433 -7.49 15.58 4.23
CA VAL A 433 -6.19 15.18 3.69
C VAL A 433 -5.06 15.92 4.42
N LEU A 434 -5.19 17.24 4.61
CA LEU A 434 -4.20 18.03 5.35
C LEU A 434 -4.03 17.52 6.78
N ALA A 435 -5.12 17.20 7.48
CA ALA A 435 -5.07 16.66 8.84
C ALA A 435 -4.36 15.29 8.89
N VAL A 436 -4.66 14.39 7.95
CA VAL A 436 -3.98 13.10 7.81
C VAL A 436 -2.48 13.29 7.55
N CYS A 437 -2.11 14.15 6.59
CA CYS A 437 -0.70 14.47 6.34
C CYS A 437 -0.01 15.12 7.55
N SER A 438 -0.70 15.98 8.29
CA SER A 438 -0.15 16.66 9.47
C SER A 438 0.10 15.68 10.62
N VAL A 439 -0.81 14.74 10.86
CA VAL A 439 -0.59 13.68 11.85
C VAL A 439 0.57 12.77 11.40
N GLY A 440 0.62 12.41 10.11
CA GLY A 440 1.72 11.62 9.55
C GLY A 440 3.07 12.30 9.71
N PHE A 441 3.12 13.62 9.53
CA PHE A 441 4.29 14.47 9.79
C PHE A 441 4.74 14.38 11.24
N LEU A 442 3.83 14.57 12.20
CA LEU A 442 4.16 14.51 13.62
C LEU A 442 4.71 13.13 14.03
N LEU A 443 4.10 12.06 13.52
CA LEU A 443 4.57 10.69 13.74
C LEU A 443 5.89 10.38 13.02
N GLY A 444 6.26 11.17 12.01
CA GLY A 444 7.53 11.06 11.29
C GLY A 444 8.74 11.65 12.04
N ILE A 445 8.51 12.57 12.99
CA ILE A 445 9.57 13.31 13.71
C ILE A 445 10.61 12.40 14.41
N PRO A 446 10.23 11.30 15.09
CA PRO A 446 11.21 10.42 15.75
C PRO A 446 12.30 9.91 14.81
N HIS A 447 11.99 9.69 13.53
CA HIS A 447 12.89 9.12 12.54
C HIS A 447 13.93 10.11 11.98
N ILE A 448 13.74 11.43 12.20
CA ILE A 448 14.68 12.48 11.79
C ILE A 448 15.50 13.04 12.96
N THR A 449 15.44 12.38 14.12
CA THR A 449 16.39 12.64 15.20
C THR A 449 17.77 12.09 14.83
N ARG A 450 18.82 12.48 15.57
CA ARG A 450 20.16 11.92 15.38
C ARG A 450 20.21 10.41 15.60
N GLY A 451 19.40 9.88 16.52
CA GLY A 451 19.19 8.43 16.69
C GLY A 451 18.10 7.83 15.78
N GLY A 452 17.54 8.63 14.87
CA GLY A 452 16.31 8.33 14.15
C GLY A 452 16.42 7.17 13.16
N ILE A 453 17.62 6.90 12.64
CA ILE A 453 17.88 5.74 11.77
C ILE A 453 17.65 4.41 12.49
N TYR A 454 17.96 4.33 13.79
CA TYR A 454 17.69 3.13 14.59
C TYR A 454 16.19 2.91 14.78
N VAL A 455 15.44 3.99 15.01
CA VAL A 455 13.97 3.95 15.13
C VAL A 455 13.33 3.58 13.80
N PHE A 456 13.81 4.18 12.70
CA PHE A 456 13.41 3.87 11.33
C PHE A 456 13.56 2.38 11.05
N GLN A 457 14.75 1.80 11.28
CA GLN A 457 15.01 0.41 10.92
C GLN A 457 14.27 -0.57 11.83
N LEU A 458 14.14 -0.25 13.12
CA LEU A 458 13.33 -1.05 14.04
C LEU A 458 11.88 -1.11 13.55
N MET A 459 11.30 0.03 13.20
CA MET A 459 9.92 0.10 12.72
C MET A 459 9.75 -0.61 11.37
N ASP A 460 10.70 -0.46 10.44
CA ASP A 460 10.66 -1.13 9.13
C ASP A 460 10.66 -2.65 9.26
N HIS A 461 11.52 -3.22 10.11
CA HIS A 461 11.61 -4.67 10.34
C HIS A 461 10.31 -5.24 10.92
N TYR A 462 9.82 -4.64 12.01
CA TYR A 462 8.64 -5.16 12.74
C TYR A 462 7.31 -4.87 12.02
N THR A 463 7.26 -3.87 11.15
CA THR A 463 6.05 -3.52 10.37
C THR A 463 6.01 -4.28 9.05
N ALA A 464 6.97 -4.04 8.15
CA ALA A 464 6.93 -4.53 6.77
C ALA A 464 7.19 -6.04 6.64
N VAL A 465 7.86 -6.65 7.62
CA VAL A 465 8.15 -8.10 7.60
C VAL A 465 7.19 -8.84 8.51
N VAL A 466 7.18 -8.56 9.82
CA VAL A 466 6.40 -9.36 10.77
C VAL A 466 4.90 -9.11 10.60
N SER A 467 4.45 -7.87 10.69
CA SER A 467 3.02 -7.55 10.74
C SER A 467 2.28 -7.85 9.44
N LEU A 468 2.93 -7.57 8.30
CA LEU A 468 2.36 -7.81 6.98
C LEU A 468 2.00 -9.29 6.76
N MET A 469 2.83 -10.23 7.24
CA MET A 469 2.56 -11.67 7.03
C MET A 469 1.32 -12.15 7.77
N PHE A 470 1.07 -11.63 8.99
CA PHE A 470 -0.17 -11.92 9.72
C PHE A 470 -1.38 -11.34 8.98
N LEU A 471 -1.29 -10.10 8.49
CA LEU A 471 -2.37 -9.46 7.75
C LEU A 471 -2.72 -10.20 6.47
N ALA A 472 -1.70 -10.54 5.69
CA ALA A 472 -1.87 -11.32 4.46
C ALA A 472 -2.59 -12.65 4.70
N PHE A 473 -2.23 -13.37 5.77
CA PHE A 473 -2.90 -14.62 6.11
C PHE A 473 -4.37 -14.42 6.44
N PHE A 474 -4.70 -13.48 7.32
CA PHE A 474 -6.09 -13.28 7.75
C PHE A 474 -6.97 -12.67 6.66
N GLU A 475 -6.42 -11.84 5.78
CA GLU A 475 -7.16 -11.31 4.62
C GLU A 475 -7.49 -12.42 3.62
N VAL A 476 -6.50 -13.25 3.25
CA VAL A 476 -6.72 -14.39 2.36
C VAL A 476 -7.70 -15.38 2.98
N LEU A 477 -7.56 -15.69 4.26
CA LEU A 477 -8.51 -16.53 5.00
C LEU A 477 -9.95 -15.96 4.93
N ALA A 478 -10.11 -14.67 5.18
CA ALA A 478 -11.43 -14.01 5.17
C ALA A 478 -12.07 -14.05 3.78
N ILE A 479 -11.32 -13.71 2.72
CA ILE A 479 -11.89 -13.54 1.38
C ILE A 479 -12.01 -14.87 0.64
N THR A 480 -10.99 -15.72 0.66
CA THR A 480 -10.98 -16.93 -0.20
C THR A 480 -11.62 -18.14 0.47
N LEU A 481 -11.37 -18.36 1.77
CA LEU A 481 -11.85 -19.54 2.48
C LEU A 481 -13.22 -19.31 3.13
N ILE A 482 -13.41 -18.17 3.81
CA ILE A 482 -14.63 -17.91 4.58
C ILE A 482 -15.74 -17.33 3.70
N PHE A 483 -15.48 -16.23 3.00
CA PHE A 483 -16.44 -15.69 2.04
C PHE A 483 -16.64 -16.64 0.86
N GLY A 484 -15.55 -17.26 0.39
CA GLY A 484 -15.57 -18.36 -0.55
C GLY A 484 -15.37 -17.95 -2.01
N VAL A 485 -14.55 -18.72 -2.73
CA VAL A 485 -14.25 -18.50 -4.15
C VAL A 485 -15.49 -18.49 -5.05
N ARG A 486 -16.56 -19.20 -4.68
CA ARG A 486 -17.82 -19.19 -5.44
C ARG A 486 -18.46 -17.80 -5.46
N ARG A 487 -18.56 -17.13 -4.31
CA ARG A 487 -19.15 -15.79 -4.21
C ARG A 487 -18.25 -14.75 -4.87
N LEU A 488 -16.93 -14.88 -4.69
CA LEU A 488 -15.96 -14.03 -5.39
C LEU A 488 -16.07 -14.17 -6.92
N SER A 489 -16.34 -15.38 -7.42
CA SER A 489 -16.57 -15.62 -8.86
C SER A 489 -17.86 -14.96 -9.37
N ILE A 490 -18.92 -14.90 -8.55
CA ILE A 490 -20.16 -14.19 -8.89
C ILE A 490 -19.92 -12.68 -8.94
N MET A 491 -19.13 -12.12 -8.02
CA MET A 491 -18.75 -10.70 -8.06
C MET A 491 -18.07 -10.34 -9.39
N LEU A 492 -17.16 -11.20 -9.86
CA LEU A 492 -16.48 -11.04 -11.14
C LEU A 492 -17.42 -11.19 -12.34
N GLU A 493 -18.32 -12.17 -12.31
CA GLU A 493 -19.31 -12.38 -13.36
C GLU A 493 -20.25 -11.16 -13.48
N ASN A 494 -20.68 -10.60 -12.36
CA ASN A 494 -21.52 -9.41 -12.32
C ASN A 494 -20.79 -8.16 -12.87
N MET A 495 -19.48 -8.03 -12.65
CA MET A 495 -18.70 -6.88 -13.16
C MET A 495 -18.26 -7.02 -14.61
N LEU A 496 -17.78 -8.20 -15.00
CA LEU A 496 -17.09 -8.43 -16.28
C LEU A 496 -17.91 -9.28 -17.26
N GLY A 497 -19.07 -9.80 -16.83
CA GLY A 497 -19.91 -10.72 -17.60
C GLY A 497 -19.32 -12.12 -17.76
N LYS A 498 -18.20 -12.44 -17.07
CA LYS A 498 -17.48 -13.72 -17.19
C LYS A 498 -16.95 -14.17 -15.83
N LYS A 499 -17.08 -15.46 -15.55
CA LYS A 499 -16.47 -16.11 -14.39
C LYS A 499 -14.94 -16.16 -14.54
N PRO A 500 -14.19 -16.16 -13.42
CA PRO A 500 -12.74 -16.36 -13.44
C PRO A 500 -12.36 -17.75 -13.97
N ASN A 501 -11.25 -17.81 -14.71
CA ASN A 501 -10.68 -19.06 -15.20
C ASN A 501 -10.36 -20.04 -14.05
N LEU A 502 -10.28 -21.33 -14.38
CA LEU A 502 -9.98 -22.39 -13.40
C LEU A 502 -8.68 -22.12 -12.62
N PHE A 503 -7.67 -21.60 -13.31
CA PHE A 503 -6.40 -21.21 -12.70
C PHE A 503 -6.56 -20.31 -11.47
N PHE A 504 -7.29 -19.19 -11.60
CA PHE A 504 -7.51 -18.25 -10.50
C PHE A 504 -8.31 -18.89 -9.36
N ARG A 505 -9.32 -19.70 -9.71
CA ARG A 505 -10.14 -20.40 -8.71
C ARG A 505 -9.32 -21.40 -7.90
N VAL A 506 -8.42 -22.16 -8.53
CA VAL A 506 -7.50 -23.09 -7.84
C VAL A 506 -6.50 -22.33 -6.98
N CYS A 507 -5.96 -21.21 -7.48
CA CYS A 507 -5.03 -20.38 -6.72
C CYS A 507 -5.70 -19.86 -5.44
N TRP A 508 -6.88 -19.24 -5.54
CA TRP A 508 -7.58 -18.70 -4.38
C TRP A 508 -8.05 -19.77 -3.39
N GLN A 509 -8.52 -20.91 -3.89
CA GLN A 509 -9.08 -21.95 -3.02
C GLN A 509 -8.01 -22.73 -2.25
N PHE A 510 -6.86 -22.99 -2.88
CA PHE A 510 -5.85 -23.91 -2.33
C PHE A 510 -4.44 -23.32 -2.27
N LEU A 511 -3.91 -22.85 -3.41
CA LEU A 511 -2.48 -22.52 -3.49
C LEU A 511 -2.10 -21.29 -2.67
N SER A 512 -2.81 -20.17 -2.86
CA SER A 512 -2.50 -18.91 -2.16
C SER A 512 -2.68 -19.04 -0.64
N PRO A 513 -3.78 -19.63 -0.10
CA PRO A 513 -3.90 -19.86 1.34
C PRO A 513 -2.80 -20.76 1.91
N MET A 514 -2.46 -21.86 1.23
CA MET A 514 -1.42 -22.79 1.68
C MET A 514 -0.03 -22.12 1.69
N LEU A 515 0.30 -21.38 0.63
CA LEU A 515 1.57 -20.68 0.52
C LEU A 515 1.69 -19.56 1.56
N VAL A 516 0.65 -18.74 1.74
CA VAL A 516 0.64 -17.67 2.75
C VAL A 516 0.75 -18.24 4.17
N LEU A 517 0.07 -19.36 4.46
CA LEU A 517 0.22 -20.06 5.73
C LEU A 517 1.67 -20.58 5.92
N GLY A 518 2.25 -21.19 4.88
CA GLY A 518 3.64 -21.67 4.92
C GLY A 518 4.65 -20.55 5.16
N ILE A 519 4.45 -19.39 4.52
CA ILE A 519 5.27 -18.20 4.71
C ILE A 519 5.12 -17.65 6.14
N LEU A 520 3.90 -17.59 6.66
CA LEU A 520 3.64 -17.16 8.04
C LEU A 520 4.35 -18.07 9.04
N ILE A 521 4.19 -19.39 8.92
CA ILE A 521 4.87 -20.36 9.78
C ILE A 521 6.38 -20.19 9.69
N SER A 522 6.93 -20.07 8.49
CA SER A 522 8.37 -19.88 8.31
C SER A 522 8.86 -18.55 8.88
N SER A 523 8.08 -17.47 8.78
CA SER A 523 8.41 -16.17 9.35
C SER A 523 8.46 -16.20 10.88
N ILE A 524 7.64 -17.05 11.52
CA ILE A 524 7.64 -17.25 12.97
C ILE A 524 8.84 -18.13 13.38
N VAL A 525 9.07 -19.23 12.67
CA VAL A 525 10.14 -20.20 13.00
C VAL A 525 11.53 -19.60 12.77
N GLN A 526 11.72 -18.82 11.70
CA GLN A 526 13.00 -18.23 11.31
C GLN A 526 13.13 -16.77 11.75
N TYR A 527 12.38 -16.37 12.79
CA TYR A 527 12.44 -15.03 13.33
C TYR A 527 13.87 -14.69 13.79
N THR A 528 14.36 -13.53 13.36
CA THR A 528 15.63 -12.97 13.81
C THR A 528 15.41 -11.55 14.34
N PRO A 529 16.03 -11.18 15.48
CA PRO A 529 15.97 -9.82 15.99
C PRO A 529 16.52 -8.81 14.99
N ALA A 530 15.97 -7.60 15.01
CA ALA A 530 16.45 -6.49 14.19
C ALA A 530 17.93 -6.19 14.49
N ARG A 531 18.68 -5.77 13.47
CA ARG A 531 20.09 -5.37 13.57
C ARG A 531 20.39 -4.24 12.61
N TYR A 532 21.19 -3.26 13.03
CA TYR A 532 21.66 -2.18 12.15
C TYR A 532 23.09 -2.46 11.69
N GLY A 533 23.27 -2.62 10.38
CA GLY A 533 24.55 -3.03 9.81
C GLY A 533 25.06 -4.36 10.35
N LYS A 534 26.38 -4.55 10.33
CA LYS A 534 27.03 -5.79 10.80
C LYS A 534 27.31 -5.80 12.32
N SER A 535 27.41 -4.63 12.95
CA SER A 535 27.97 -4.48 14.30
C SER A 535 26.98 -4.05 15.39
N TYR A 536 25.87 -3.40 15.05
CA TYR A 536 24.94 -2.89 16.08
C TYR A 536 23.80 -3.86 16.33
N THR A 537 23.69 -4.29 17.59
CA THR A 537 22.59 -5.12 18.10
C THR A 537 21.69 -4.27 18.99
N TYR A 538 20.38 -4.36 18.77
CA TYR A 538 19.42 -3.63 19.57
C TYR A 538 19.38 -4.17 21.01
N PRO A 539 19.18 -3.29 22.01
CA PRO A 539 18.93 -3.73 23.38
C PRO A 539 17.56 -4.40 23.50
N LEU A 540 17.40 -5.28 24.50
CA LEU A 540 16.16 -6.06 24.69
C LEU A 540 14.90 -5.19 24.79
N TRP A 541 14.98 -4.03 25.44
CA TRP A 541 13.83 -3.12 25.55
C TRP A 541 13.38 -2.59 24.18
N ALA A 542 14.31 -2.37 23.24
CA ALA A 542 13.99 -1.92 21.90
C ALA A 542 13.34 -3.04 21.08
N GLU A 543 13.75 -4.29 21.29
CA GLU A 543 13.04 -5.44 20.71
C GLU A 543 11.60 -5.55 21.22
N VAL A 544 11.38 -5.35 22.54
CA VAL A 544 10.03 -5.31 23.13
C VAL A 544 9.19 -4.18 22.53
N VAL A 545 9.78 -3.00 22.32
CA VAL A 545 9.11 -1.89 21.62
C VAL A 545 8.77 -2.28 20.17
N GLY A 546 9.68 -2.97 19.47
CA GLY A 546 9.42 -3.50 18.13
C GLY A 546 8.19 -4.42 18.08
N TRP A 547 8.08 -5.36 19.02
CA TRP A 547 6.89 -6.21 19.15
C TRP A 547 5.62 -5.43 19.46
N PHE A 548 5.71 -4.38 20.28
CA PHE A 548 4.58 -3.50 20.52
C PHE A 548 4.13 -2.78 19.24
N ILE A 549 5.07 -2.30 18.42
CA ILE A 549 4.77 -1.71 17.11
C ILE A 549 4.05 -2.72 16.21
N SER A 550 4.51 -3.98 16.18
CA SER A 550 3.80 -5.02 15.42
C SER A 550 2.37 -5.23 15.93
N LEU A 551 2.20 -5.30 17.26
CA LEU A 551 0.89 -5.48 17.90
C LEU A 551 -0.08 -4.32 17.62
N VAL A 552 0.40 -3.08 17.52
CA VAL A 552 -0.43 -1.90 17.20
C VAL A 552 -1.24 -2.12 15.91
N SER A 553 -0.69 -2.85 14.93
CA SER A 553 -1.42 -3.21 13.72
C SER A 553 -2.23 -4.50 13.88
N ILE A 554 -1.65 -5.57 14.44
CA ILE A 554 -2.27 -6.91 14.46
C ILE A 554 -3.46 -6.99 15.43
N ILE A 555 -3.46 -6.22 16.53
CA ILE A 555 -4.46 -6.31 17.60
C ILE A 555 -5.90 -6.02 17.12
N TRP A 556 -6.05 -5.27 16.03
CA TRP A 556 -7.37 -4.96 15.47
C TRP A 556 -8.09 -6.18 14.92
N ILE A 557 -7.36 -7.25 14.55
CA ILE A 557 -7.95 -8.50 14.06
C ILE A 557 -8.81 -9.17 15.16
N PRO A 558 -8.26 -9.54 16.33
CA PRO A 558 -9.06 -10.12 17.41
C PRO A 558 -10.05 -9.10 18.01
N LEU A 559 -9.67 -7.82 18.16
CA LEU A 559 -10.60 -6.80 18.69
C LEU A 559 -11.81 -6.60 17.78
N GLY A 560 -11.62 -6.60 16.47
CA GLY A 560 -12.72 -6.50 15.50
C GLY A 560 -13.66 -7.70 15.56
N ALA A 561 -13.11 -8.91 15.71
CA ALA A 561 -13.90 -10.13 15.88
C ALA A 561 -14.69 -10.12 17.20
N LEU A 562 -14.06 -9.73 18.31
CA LEU A 562 -14.72 -9.62 19.61
C LEU A 562 -15.82 -8.56 19.61
N HIS A 563 -15.55 -7.40 19.00
CA HIS A 563 -16.56 -6.34 18.85
C HIS A 563 -17.77 -6.85 18.08
N GLU A 564 -17.57 -7.55 16.96
CA GLU A 564 -18.68 -8.07 16.15
C GLU A 564 -19.52 -9.12 16.90
N LEU A 565 -18.85 -10.02 17.62
CA LEU A 565 -19.52 -11.02 18.45
C LEU A 565 -20.25 -10.42 19.65
N TRP A 566 -19.79 -9.29 20.18
CA TRP A 566 -20.48 -8.59 21.27
C TRP A 566 -21.71 -7.84 20.75
N THR A 567 -21.60 -7.13 19.63
CA THR A 567 -22.71 -6.33 19.09
C THR A 567 -23.81 -7.16 18.45
N THR A 568 -23.51 -8.38 17.99
CA THR A 568 -24.51 -9.24 17.36
C THR A 568 -25.43 -9.88 18.41
N GLU A 569 -26.73 -9.79 18.20
CA GLU A 569 -27.73 -10.43 19.07
C GLU A 569 -27.93 -11.92 18.73
N GLY A 570 -28.12 -12.73 19.78
CA GLY A 570 -28.39 -14.17 19.70
C GLY A 570 -27.50 -15.00 20.63
N SER A 571 -27.55 -16.33 20.48
CA SER A 571 -26.60 -17.25 21.12
C SER A 571 -25.22 -17.21 20.46
N LEU A 572 -24.16 -17.70 21.11
CA LEU A 572 -22.79 -17.67 20.56
C LEU A 572 -22.70 -18.27 19.14
N LEU A 573 -23.37 -19.40 18.89
CA LEU A 573 -23.37 -20.05 17.58
C LEU A 573 -24.12 -19.21 16.53
N GLN A 574 -25.24 -18.58 16.91
CA GLN A 574 -25.99 -17.69 16.03
C GLN A 574 -25.18 -16.42 15.70
N ARG A 575 -24.51 -15.85 16.70
CA ARG A 575 -23.62 -14.68 16.55
C ARG A 575 -22.48 -15.00 15.60
N LEU A 576 -21.81 -16.13 15.77
CA LEU A 576 -20.73 -16.56 14.88
C LEU A 576 -21.23 -16.78 13.45
N LYS A 577 -22.38 -17.46 13.28
CA LYS A 577 -22.98 -17.69 11.96
C LYS A 577 -23.34 -16.36 11.25
N LYS A 578 -23.95 -15.42 11.97
CA LYS A 578 -24.27 -14.08 11.45
C LYS A 578 -22.99 -13.31 11.08
N SER A 579 -21.96 -13.34 11.94
CA SER A 579 -20.70 -12.61 11.73
C SER A 579 -19.88 -13.14 10.54
N ILE A 580 -20.10 -14.39 10.13
CA ILE A 580 -19.44 -15.01 8.96
C ILE A 580 -20.27 -14.83 7.68
N THR A 581 -21.55 -14.47 7.81
CA THR A 581 -22.44 -14.33 6.65
C THR A 581 -22.19 -12.96 6.00
N PRO A 582 -21.93 -12.91 4.68
CA PRO A 582 -21.78 -11.65 3.97
C PRO A 582 -23.08 -10.85 3.95
N THR A 583 -22.97 -9.53 3.98
CA THR A 583 -24.09 -8.59 3.86
C THR A 583 -24.20 -7.97 2.47
N ILE A 584 -23.44 -8.50 1.51
CA ILE A 584 -23.46 -8.08 0.11
C ILE A 584 -24.57 -8.82 -0.63
N ASP A 585 -25.46 -8.07 -1.29
CA ASP A 585 -26.42 -8.63 -2.23
C ASP A 585 -25.70 -9.14 -3.50
N LEU A 586 -25.76 -10.45 -3.71
CA LEU A 586 -25.19 -11.14 -4.87
C LEU A 586 -26.28 -11.56 -5.88
N GLU A 587 -27.55 -11.23 -5.62
CA GLU A 587 -28.73 -11.88 -6.25
C GLU A 587 -29.16 -11.33 -7.62
N SER A 588 -28.43 -10.43 -8.27
CA SER A 588 -28.92 -9.83 -9.52
C SER A 588 -28.91 -10.72 -10.78
N VAL A 589 -28.46 -11.99 -10.73
CA VAL A 589 -28.48 -12.88 -11.93
C VAL A 589 -28.74 -14.38 -11.63
N SER A 590 -29.51 -14.72 -10.58
CA SER A 590 -29.92 -16.13 -10.37
C SER A 590 -31.24 -16.52 -11.04
N GLU A 591 -31.96 -15.60 -11.68
CA GLU A 591 -33.17 -15.91 -12.43
C GLU A 591 -32.95 -15.86 -13.94
N LYS A 592 -32.11 -16.78 -14.42
CA LYS A 592 -32.44 -17.46 -15.68
C LYS A 592 -32.50 -18.94 -15.34
N PRO A 593 -33.68 -19.59 -15.41
CA PRO A 593 -33.73 -21.04 -15.35
C PRO A 593 -33.05 -21.55 -16.62
N SER A 594 -31.76 -21.89 -16.52
CA SER A 594 -31.13 -22.72 -17.54
C SER A 594 -31.73 -24.12 -17.42
N GLY A 595 -32.78 -24.37 -18.19
CA GLY A 595 -33.46 -25.67 -18.31
C GLY A 595 -32.60 -26.74 -18.98
N GLU A 596 -31.35 -26.93 -18.56
CA GLU A 596 -30.41 -27.92 -19.12
C GLU A 596 -29.57 -28.61 -18.03
N SER A 597 -30.17 -29.01 -16.90
CA SER A 597 -29.44 -29.77 -15.87
C SER A 597 -30.22 -30.94 -15.25
N ILE A 598 -31.27 -31.45 -15.92
CA ILE A 598 -32.01 -32.65 -15.46
C ILE A 598 -31.95 -33.82 -16.46
N ALA A 599 -31.27 -33.70 -17.61
CA ALA A 599 -31.28 -34.74 -18.65
C ALA A 599 -29.96 -35.55 -18.80
N LEU A 600 -29.11 -35.66 -17.75
CA LEU A 600 -27.87 -36.44 -17.85
C LEU A 600 -27.69 -37.57 -16.80
N PHE A 601 -28.72 -37.88 -16.02
CA PHE A 601 -28.72 -39.04 -15.10
C PHE A 601 -29.95 -39.93 -15.24
N ALA A 602 -30.60 -39.91 -16.41
CA ALA A 602 -31.74 -40.78 -16.71
C ALA A 602 -31.72 -41.24 -18.17
N ALA A 603 -30.64 -41.89 -18.61
CA ALA A 603 -30.65 -42.87 -19.71
C ALA A 603 -29.24 -43.47 -19.87
N ALA A 604 -29.21 -44.81 -19.92
CA ALA A 604 -28.08 -45.73 -20.13
C ALA A 604 -27.27 -46.12 -18.89
#